data_AF-A0A7V4NJL7-F1
#
_entry.id   AF-A0A7V4NJL7-F1
#
_cell.length_a   1.000
_cell.length_b   1.000
_cell.length_c   1.000
_cell.angle_alpha   90.00
_cell.angle_beta   90.00
_cell.angle_gamma   90.00
#
_symmetry.space_group_name_H-M   'P 1'
#
loop_
_entity.id
_entity.type
_entity.pdbx_description
1 polymer ?
#
loop_
_entity_poly.entity_id
_entity_poly.type
_entity_poly.pdbx_seq_one_letter_code
_entity_poly.pdbx_strand_id
1 'polypeptide(L)'
;MSTAARPAASARPHPWSLGRAMPVRTGEYKWVYLWGLPLRVMHWTAAVAIVALIISGFFIGRPYFVRDFGETWTLTMSRARFVHFLAAAVLVSTALVRLYWLVAGNKFERFEALFPVRGRDLVNLVRMTKFYLFLSREEPHYLGHHPLQQLSYTGIYLIAVVEVLTGFALYAMADPTGPLGWALLLSSKFAGIQGIRWIHHVITWVFIIFIPAHIYLAARADVWEHGGTVSSIVSGGRFVPKDMHFVDE
;
A
#
# COMPACT_ATOMS: atom_id res chain seq x y z
N MET A 1 -35.86 3.11 39.14
CA MET A 1 -36.98 3.09 38.18
C MET A 1 -36.39 3.17 36.78
N SER A 2 -36.42 2.06 36.05
CA SER A 2 -35.83 1.91 34.72
C SER A 2 -36.83 2.38 33.65
N THR A 3 -36.51 3.46 32.93
CA THR A 3 -37.27 3.89 31.75
C THR A 3 -36.70 3.18 30.52
N ALA A 4 -37.24 1.99 30.22
CA ALA A 4 -36.99 1.31 28.96
C ALA A 4 -37.61 2.13 27.81
N ALA A 5 -36.76 2.67 26.92
CA ALA A 5 -37.21 3.32 25.71
C ALA A 5 -37.91 2.31 24.80
N ARG A 6 -39.14 2.63 24.38
CA ARG A 6 -39.92 1.81 23.43
C ARG A 6 -39.18 1.73 22.08
N PRO A 7 -39.11 0.55 21.43
CA PRO A 7 -38.63 0.49 20.05
C PRO A 7 -39.58 1.27 19.14
N ALA A 8 -39.02 2.18 18.33
CA ALA A 8 -39.78 2.92 17.34
C ALA A 8 -40.45 1.95 16.36
N ALA A 9 -41.76 2.12 16.16
CA ALA A 9 -42.53 1.34 15.21
C ALA A 9 -41.92 1.46 13.81
N SER A 10 -41.62 0.32 13.17
CA SER A 10 -41.14 0.29 11.80
C SER A 10 -42.20 0.87 10.87
N ALA A 11 -41.91 2.01 10.26
CA ALA A 11 -42.76 2.61 9.24
C ALA A 11 -42.95 1.61 8.08
N ARG A 12 -44.20 1.39 7.68
CA ARG A 12 -44.52 0.53 6.53
C ARG A 12 -43.84 1.10 5.28
N PRO A 13 -43.08 0.31 4.50
CA PRO A 13 -42.41 0.83 3.30
C PRO A 13 -43.45 1.29 2.27
N HIS A 14 -43.17 2.43 1.65
CA HIS A 14 -43.98 2.99 0.56
C HIS A 14 -43.96 2.01 -0.63
N PRO A 15 -45.07 1.78 -1.37
CA PRO A 15 -45.13 0.84 -2.50
C PRO A 15 -44.11 1.05 -3.63
N TRP A 16 -43.37 2.18 -3.64
CA TRP A 16 -42.31 2.49 -4.60
C TRP A 16 -40.93 2.68 -3.95
N SER A 17 -40.75 2.30 -2.68
CA SER A 17 -39.45 2.41 -2.03
C SER A 17 -38.53 1.30 -2.52
N LEU A 18 -37.59 1.65 -3.40
CA LEU A 18 -36.46 0.79 -3.77
C LEU A 18 -35.44 0.61 -2.62
N GLY A 19 -35.60 1.38 -1.54
CA GLY A 19 -34.75 1.30 -0.36
C GLY A 19 -35.03 0.06 0.47
N ARG A 20 -34.05 -0.83 0.59
CA ARG A 20 -34.05 -1.89 1.61
C ARG A 20 -33.85 -1.25 2.98
N ALA A 21 -34.60 -1.70 4.00
CA ALA A 21 -34.33 -1.31 5.38
C ALA A 21 -32.89 -1.71 5.75
N MET A 22 -32.06 -0.73 6.08
CA MET A 22 -30.67 -0.99 6.47
C MET A 22 -30.67 -1.51 7.92
N PRO A 23 -30.09 -2.68 8.19
CA PRO A 23 -29.98 -3.18 9.55
C PRO A 23 -29.10 -2.21 10.35
N VAL A 24 -29.66 -1.63 11.41
CA VAL A 24 -28.89 -0.80 12.35
C VAL A 24 -28.07 -1.75 13.22
N ARG A 25 -26.73 -1.66 13.13
CA ARG A 25 -25.87 -2.40 14.05
C ARG A 25 -25.94 -1.77 15.43
N THR A 26 -26.32 -2.58 16.41
CA THR A 26 -26.38 -2.21 17.83
C THR A 26 -25.21 -2.87 18.56
N GLY A 27 -24.43 -2.09 19.31
CA GLY A 27 -23.29 -2.58 20.09
C GLY A 27 -22.45 -1.43 20.64
N GLU A 28 -21.60 -1.72 21.62
CA GLU A 28 -20.63 -0.74 22.11
C GLU A 28 -19.38 -0.73 21.23
N TYR A 29 -19.05 0.44 20.68
CA TYR A 29 -17.85 0.64 19.87
C TYR A 29 -16.83 1.50 20.61
N LYS A 30 -15.54 1.22 20.42
CA LYS A 30 -14.44 2.09 20.82
C LYS A 30 -13.71 2.61 19.58
N TRP A 31 -13.32 3.88 19.60
CA TRP A 31 -12.47 4.47 18.57
C TRP A 31 -11.01 4.13 18.87
N VAL A 32 -10.30 3.54 17.91
CA VAL A 32 -8.87 3.22 18.03
C VAL A 32 -8.10 3.99 16.98
N TYR A 33 -7.15 4.80 17.43
CA TYR A 33 -6.24 5.53 16.55
C TYR A 33 -5.07 4.62 16.17
N LEU A 34 -4.99 4.27 14.89
CA LEU A 34 -4.04 3.30 14.34
C LEU A 34 -2.89 3.99 13.60
N TRP A 35 -3.24 4.95 12.74
CA TRP A 35 -2.32 5.56 11.77
C TRP A 35 -2.12 7.05 12.05
N GLY A 36 -0.89 7.39 12.43
CA GLY A 36 -0.41 8.76 12.56
C GLY A 36 -0.65 9.58 11.30
N LEU A 37 -0.89 10.88 11.47
CA LEU A 37 -0.97 11.82 10.34
C LEU A 37 0.27 11.75 9.43
N PRO A 38 1.52 11.67 9.95
CA PRO A 38 2.70 11.56 9.10
C PRO A 38 2.67 10.33 8.21
N LEU A 39 2.23 9.18 8.74
CA LEU A 39 2.16 7.93 7.97
C LEU A 39 1.11 8.02 6.86
N ARG A 40 -0.05 8.63 7.13
CA ARG A 40 -1.09 8.85 6.11
C ARG A 40 -0.60 9.76 5.00
N VAL A 41 0.06 10.87 5.34
CA VAL A 41 0.64 11.79 4.36
C VAL A 41 1.69 11.07 3.50
N MET A 42 2.59 10.32 4.13
CA MET A 42 3.59 9.50 3.42
C MET A 42 2.93 8.49 2.48
N HIS A 43 1.91 7.77 2.94
CA HIS A 43 1.18 6.79 2.14
C HIS A 43 0.57 7.41 0.88
N TRP A 44 -0.21 8.50 1.03
CA TRP A 44 -0.86 9.15 -0.11
C TRP A 44 0.15 9.82 -1.05
N THR A 45 1.23 10.39 -0.51
CA THR A 45 2.34 10.93 -1.31
C THR A 45 3.00 9.84 -2.15
N ALA A 46 3.31 8.69 -1.53
CA ALA A 46 3.87 7.54 -2.23
C ALA A 46 2.90 6.98 -3.29
N ALA A 47 1.60 6.87 -2.97
CA ALA A 47 0.60 6.37 -3.92
C ALA A 47 0.54 7.24 -5.19
N VAL A 48 0.48 8.56 -5.04
CA VAL A 48 0.48 9.50 -6.18
C VAL A 48 1.80 9.42 -6.95
N ALA A 49 2.94 9.37 -6.25
CA ALA A 49 4.25 9.27 -6.89
C ALA A 49 4.41 7.98 -7.70
N ILE A 50 3.97 6.83 -7.16
CA ILE A 50 4.03 5.53 -7.86
C ILE A 50 3.16 5.56 -9.11
N VAL A 51 1.95 6.10 -9.06
CA VAL A 51 1.09 6.23 -10.24
C VAL A 51 1.76 7.10 -11.31
N ALA A 52 2.34 8.24 -10.93
CA ALA A 52 3.07 9.10 -11.85
C ALA A 52 4.30 8.41 -12.46
N LEU A 53 5.04 7.64 -11.66
CA LEU A 53 6.20 6.84 -12.10
C LEU A 53 5.81 5.77 -13.11
N ILE A 54 4.72 5.03 -12.86
CA ILE A 54 4.23 3.99 -13.77
C ILE A 54 3.84 4.63 -15.10
N ILE A 55 2.99 5.68 -15.09
CA ILE A 55 2.52 6.33 -16.31
C ILE A 55 3.70 6.87 -17.12
N SER A 56 4.56 7.68 -16.50
CA SER A 56 5.73 8.26 -17.17
C SER A 56 6.76 7.21 -17.61
N GLY A 57 6.95 6.14 -16.83
CA GLY A 57 7.85 5.03 -17.13
C GLY A 57 7.42 4.26 -18.38
N PHE A 58 6.10 4.07 -18.59
CA PHE A 58 5.60 3.49 -19.84
C PHE A 58 5.90 4.37 -21.05
N PHE A 59 5.71 5.68 -20.95
CA PHE A 59 6.07 6.60 -22.03
C PHE A 59 7.57 6.54 -22.36
N ILE A 60 8.45 6.35 -21.36
CA ILE A 60 9.90 6.23 -21.55
C ILE A 60 10.27 4.87 -22.18
N GLY A 61 9.64 3.78 -21.73
CA GLY A 61 9.97 2.42 -22.16
C GLY A 61 9.47 2.08 -23.56
N ARG A 62 8.18 2.33 -23.82
CA ARG A 62 7.57 2.18 -25.14
C ARG A 62 6.48 3.24 -25.34
N PRO A 63 6.67 4.21 -26.23
CA PRO A 63 5.71 5.28 -26.45
C PRO A 63 4.49 4.81 -27.26
N TYR A 64 3.62 4.01 -26.65
CA TYR A 64 2.45 3.43 -27.32
C TYR A 64 1.50 4.47 -27.94
N PHE A 65 1.52 5.71 -27.44
CA PHE A 65 0.59 6.77 -27.82
C PHE A 65 1.16 7.84 -28.78
N VAL A 66 2.43 7.72 -29.17
CA VAL A 66 3.04 8.69 -30.10
C VAL A 66 3.03 8.09 -31.52
N ARG A 67 2.27 8.73 -32.42
CA ARG A 67 2.13 8.32 -33.83
C ARG A 67 3.15 8.98 -34.75
N ASP A 68 3.85 10.02 -34.28
CA ASP A 68 4.70 10.86 -35.11
C ASP A 68 6.06 11.12 -34.44
N PHE A 69 7.15 10.87 -35.15
CA PHE A 69 8.52 10.90 -34.65
C PHE A 69 9.24 12.26 -34.90
N GLY A 70 8.47 13.36 -35.05
CA GLY A 70 8.96 14.73 -35.21
C GLY A 70 9.21 15.50 -33.90
N GLU A 71 9.18 16.84 -33.90
CA GLU A 71 9.43 17.67 -32.68
C GLU A 71 8.48 17.37 -31.50
N THR A 72 7.26 16.95 -31.79
CA THR A 72 6.28 16.52 -30.78
C THR A 72 6.80 15.35 -29.94
N TRP A 73 7.63 14.47 -30.53
CA TRP A 73 8.24 13.33 -29.85
C TRP A 73 9.26 13.75 -28.79
N THR A 74 10.16 14.67 -29.14
CA THR A 74 11.24 15.12 -28.24
C THR A 74 10.68 15.87 -27.03
N LEU A 75 9.65 16.70 -27.24
CA LEU A 75 8.93 17.40 -26.17
C LEU A 75 8.14 16.43 -25.28
N THR A 76 7.51 15.40 -25.84
CA THR A 76 6.76 14.41 -25.06
C THR A 76 7.69 13.57 -24.20
N MET A 77 8.80 13.07 -24.77
CA MET A 77 9.78 12.27 -24.05
C MET A 77 10.50 13.09 -22.95
N SER A 78 10.83 14.35 -23.21
CA SER A 78 11.46 15.22 -22.20
C SER A 78 10.53 15.48 -21.01
N ARG A 79 9.24 15.77 -21.26
CA ARG A 79 8.22 15.92 -20.22
C ARG A 79 8.02 14.62 -19.44
N ALA A 80 7.93 13.48 -20.12
CA ALA A 80 7.79 12.18 -19.45
C ALA A 80 8.98 11.90 -18.51
N ARG A 81 10.22 12.11 -18.98
CA ARG A 81 11.43 11.96 -18.16
C ARG A 81 11.45 12.93 -16.97
N PHE A 82 11.09 14.20 -17.20
CA PHE A 82 11.01 15.18 -16.11
C PHE A 82 10.03 14.76 -15.02
N VAL A 83 8.80 14.38 -15.39
CA VAL A 83 7.79 13.89 -14.44
C VAL A 83 8.28 12.63 -13.73
N HIS A 84 8.91 11.71 -14.46
CA HIS A 84 9.43 10.47 -13.89
C HIS A 84 10.50 10.75 -12.81
N PHE A 85 11.50 11.57 -13.10
CA PHE A 85 12.57 11.88 -12.15
C PHE A 85 12.07 12.72 -10.97
N LEU A 86 11.13 13.64 -11.20
CA LEU A 86 10.51 14.39 -10.12
C LEU A 86 9.71 13.47 -9.18
N ALA A 87 8.89 12.58 -9.73
CA ALA A 87 8.13 11.61 -8.94
C ALA A 87 9.05 10.62 -8.22
N ALA A 88 10.17 10.22 -8.84
CA ALA A 88 11.20 9.40 -8.21
C ALA A 88 11.83 10.11 -7.01
N ALA A 89 12.18 11.38 -7.14
CA ALA A 89 12.72 12.18 -6.05
C ALA A 89 11.73 12.26 -4.87
N VAL A 90 10.45 12.53 -5.15
CA VAL A 90 9.39 12.56 -4.13
C VAL A 90 9.24 11.19 -3.44
N LEU A 91 9.24 10.09 -4.20
CA LEU A 91 9.13 8.74 -3.64
C LEU A 91 10.34 8.40 -2.75
N VAL A 92 11.56 8.70 -3.20
CA VAL A 92 12.79 8.47 -2.43
C VAL A 92 12.80 9.33 -1.16
N SER A 93 12.45 10.62 -1.24
CA SER A 93 12.34 11.47 -0.04
C SER A 93 11.30 10.94 0.94
N THR A 94 10.15 10.47 0.44
CA THR A 94 9.12 9.84 1.27
C THR A 94 9.64 8.57 1.94
N ALA A 95 10.41 7.73 1.22
CA ALA A 95 11.04 6.54 1.77
C ALA A 95 12.08 6.87 2.84
N LEU A 96 12.89 7.93 2.66
CA LEU A 96 13.86 8.37 3.65
C LEU A 96 13.18 8.84 4.95
N VAL A 97 12.12 9.64 4.84
CA VAL A 97 11.31 10.03 6.01
C VAL A 97 10.69 8.79 6.66
N ARG A 98 10.24 7.82 5.86
CA ARG A 98 9.69 6.57 6.37
C ARG A 98 10.72 5.76 7.15
N LEU A 99 11.98 5.69 6.71
CA LEU A 99 13.05 4.99 7.44
C LEU A 99 13.22 5.53 8.86
N TYR A 100 13.18 6.85 9.04
CA TYR A 100 13.19 7.46 10.37
C TYR A 100 11.94 7.05 11.17
N TRP A 101 10.76 7.09 10.56
CA TRP A 101 9.50 6.77 11.22
C TRP A 101 9.33 5.26 11.54
N LEU A 102 10.10 4.37 10.91
CA LEU A 102 10.15 2.95 11.28
C LEU A 102 10.76 2.73 12.67
N VAL A 103 11.53 3.71 13.18
CA VAL A 103 12.12 3.66 14.52
C VAL A 103 11.31 4.51 15.51
N ALA A 104 10.89 5.70 15.08
CA ALA A 104 10.21 6.69 15.93
C ALA A 104 8.67 6.53 16.01
N GLY A 105 8.06 5.75 15.12
CA GLY A 105 6.60 5.61 15.00
C GLY A 105 5.93 4.85 16.15
N ASN A 106 4.59 4.80 16.09
CA ASN A 106 3.77 4.08 17.06
C ASN A 106 3.94 2.54 16.94
N LYS A 107 3.43 1.76 17.90
CA LYS A 107 3.52 0.29 17.94
C LYS A 107 3.11 -0.40 16.63
N PHE A 108 2.19 0.19 15.87
CA PHE A 108 1.71 -0.31 14.58
C PHE A 108 2.50 0.19 13.36
N GLU A 109 3.39 1.16 13.53
CA GLU A 109 4.09 1.84 12.44
C GLU A 109 5.59 1.52 12.37
N ARG A 110 6.10 0.86 13.42
CA ARG A 110 7.50 0.51 13.59
C ARG A 110 7.91 -0.69 12.75
N PHE A 111 9.22 -0.87 12.60
CA PHE A 111 9.81 -1.99 11.88
C PHE A 111 9.21 -3.35 12.29
N GLU A 112 9.01 -3.57 13.59
CA GLU A 112 8.48 -4.82 14.15
C GLU A 112 7.01 -5.09 13.79
N ALA A 113 6.26 -4.07 13.37
CA ALA A 113 4.88 -4.24 12.91
C ALA A 113 4.79 -4.59 11.42
N LEU A 114 5.83 -4.24 10.65
CA LEU A 114 5.90 -4.45 9.20
C LEU A 114 6.60 -5.75 8.82
N PHE A 115 7.70 -6.07 9.49
CA PHE A 115 8.48 -7.25 9.22
C PHE A 115 8.12 -8.36 10.22
N PRO A 116 7.75 -9.56 9.77
CA PRO A 116 7.44 -10.69 10.66
C PRO A 116 8.72 -11.30 11.24
N VAL A 117 9.47 -10.50 12.01
CA VAL A 117 10.77 -10.89 12.58
C VAL A 117 10.64 -11.59 13.93
N ARG A 118 9.50 -11.50 14.63
CA ARG A 118 9.33 -12.15 15.93
C ARG A 118 8.78 -13.57 15.77
N GLY A 119 9.20 -14.47 16.65
CA GLY A 119 8.67 -15.84 16.69
C GLY A 119 7.14 -15.89 16.85
N ARG A 120 6.55 -14.88 17.50
CA ARG A 120 5.08 -14.72 17.60
C ARG A 120 4.43 -14.44 16.23
N ASP A 121 5.05 -13.65 15.38
CA ASP A 121 4.54 -13.31 14.04
C ASP A 121 4.56 -14.56 13.13
N LEU A 122 5.60 -15.39 13.27
CA LEU A 122 5.70 -16.67 12.57
C LEU A 122 4.62 -17.66 13.03
N VAL A 123 4.33 -17.73 14.33
CA VAL A 123 3.24 -18.55 14.87
C VAL A 123 1.87 -18.05 14.37
N ASN A 124 1.67 -16.72 14.35
CA ASN A 124 0.46 -16.09 13.84
C ASN A 124 0.27 -16.32 12.33
N LEU A 125 1.37 -16.26 11.56
CA LEU A 125 1.38 -16.60 10.14
C LEU A 125 0.98 -18.06 9.91
N VAL A 126 1.57 -18.99 10.65
CA VAL A 126 1.22 -20.43 10.57
C VAL A 126 -0.25 -20.66 10.96
N ARG A 127 -0.73 -19.99 12.02
CA ARG A 127 -2.13 -20.09 12.47
C ARG A 127 -3.09 -19.61 11.37
N MET A 128 -2.77 -18.50 10.72
CA MET A 128 -3.59 -18.00 9.63
C MET A 128 -3.52 -18.86 8.37
N THR A 129 -2.33 -19.33 7.98
CA THR A 129 -2.19 -20.26 6.85
C THR A 129 -3.02 -21.52 7.07
N LYS A 130 -3.04 -22.06 8.30
CA LYS A 130 -3.93 -23.18 8.65
C LYS A 130 -5.41 -22.83 8.51
N PHE A 131 -5.84 -21.63 8.90
CA PHE A 131 -7.21 -21.17 8.70
C PHE A 131 -7.58 -21.10 7.20
N TYR A 132 -6.74 -20.47 6.37
CA TYR A 132 -6.98 -20.40 4.91
C TYR A 132 -6.93 -21.74 4.20
N LEU A 133 -6.15 -22.70 4.70
CA LEU A 133 -6.15 -24.08 4.22
C LEU A 133 -7.32 -24.91 4.80
N PHE A 134 -8.22 -24.30 5.55
CA PHE A 134 -9.35 -24.94 6.22
C PHE A 134 -8.97 -26.01 7.27
N LEU A 135 -7.73 -25.97 7.76
CA LEU A 135 -7.23 -26.82 8.85
C LEU A 135 -7.61 -26.29 10.25
N SER A 136 -8.09 -25.04 10.36
CA SER A 136 -8.55 -24.42 11.60
C SER A 136 -9.92 -23.77 11.40
N ARG A 137 -10.78 -23.82 12.42
CA ARG A 137 -12.14 -23.24 12.39
C ARG A 137 -12.23 -21.82 12.97
N GLU A 138 -11.22 -21.40 13.73
CA GLU A 138 -11.19 -20.07 14.36
C GLU A 138 -10.35 -19.08 13.52
N GLU A 139 -10.96 -17.94 13.17
CA GLU A 139 -10.31 -16.82 12.50
C GLU A 139 -9.65 -15.88 13.53
N PRO A 140 -8.31 -15.73 13.54
CA PRO A 140 -7.64 -14.78 14.41
C PRO A 140 -7.86 -13.33 13.91
N HIS A 141 -8.38 -12.47 14.79
CA HIS A 141 -8.65 -11.06 14.48
C HIS A 141 -7.47 -10.17 14.91
N TYR A 142 -7.03 -9.28 14.02
CA TYR A 142 -5.90 -8.35 14.26
C TYR A 142 -6.34 -6.88 14.08
N LEU A 143 -5.84 -6.00 14.94
CA LEU A 143 -6.08 -4.55 14.92
C LEU A 143 -5.25 -3.83 13.87
N GLY A 144 -3.97 -4.18 13.76
CA GLY A 144 -2.99 -3.51 12.90
C GLY A 144 -2.79 -4.20 11.56
N HIS A 145 -1.81 -5.10 11.47
CA HIS A 145 -1.52 -5.83 10.25
C HIS A 145 -1.78 -7.31 10.44
N HIS A 146 -2.55 -7.85 9.51
CA HIS A 146 -2.74 -9.28 9.39
C HIS A 146 -1.42 -9.95 8.88
N PRO A 147 -1.04 -11.18 9.30
CA PRO A 147 0.25 -11.78 8.91
C PRO A 147 0.51 -11.88 7.40
N LEU A 148 -0.53 -12.12 6.59
CA LEU A 148 -0.39 -12.09 5.12
C LEU A 148 -0.16 -10.67 4.58
N GLN A 149 -0.72 -9.66 5.24
CA GLN A 149 -0.48 -8.26 4.92
C GLN A 149 0.97 -7.87 5.27
N GLN A 150 1.48 -8.31 6.44
CA GLN A 150 2.88 -8.09 6.82
C GLN A 150 3.86 -8.66 5.79
N LEU A 151 3.62 -9.89 5.31
CA LEU A 151 4.43 -10.49 4.24
C LEU A 151 4.37 -9.70 2.94
N SER A 152 3.16 -9.30 2.54
CA SER A 152 2.94 -8.55 1.30
C SER A 152 3.62 -7.17 1.35
N TYR A 153 3.53 -6.46 2.49
CA TYR A 153 4.21 -5.19 2.69
C TYR A 153 5.72 -5.35 2.74
N THR A 154 6.24 -6.33 3.47
CA THR A 154 7.67 -6.66 3.47
C THR A 154 8.17 -6.91 2.04
N GLY A 155 7.47 -7.73 1.26
CA GLY A 155 7.81 -8.02 -0.13
C GLY A 155 7.82 -6.77 -1.01
N ILE A 156 6.78 -5.93 -0.92
CA ILE A 156 6.70 -4.69 -1.71
C ILE A 156 7.76 -3.67 -1.30
N TYR A 157 8.11 -3.56 -0.02
CA TYR A 157 9.22 -2.70 0.41
C TYR A 157 10.56 -3.16 -0.17
N LEU A 158 10.83 -4.47 -0.16
CA LEU A 158 12.07 -5.02 -0.75
C LEU A 158 12.12 -4.78 -2.26
N ILE A 159 11.01 -5.03 -2.96
CA ILE A 159 10.89 -4.82 -4.40
C ILE A 159 11.03 -3.31 -4.74
N ALA A 160 10.45 -2.43 -3.93
CA ALA A 160 10.61 -0.98 -4.07
C ALA A 160 12.07 -0.53 -3.93
N VAL A 161 12.83 -1.12 -3.00
CA VAL A 161 14.27 -0.84 -2.86
C VAL A 161 15.01 -1.23 -4.14
N VAL A 162 14.71 -2.40 -4.71
CA VAL A 162 15.33 -2.81 -5.99
C VAL A 162 14.93 -1.86 -7.12
N GLU A 163 13.67 -1.40 -7.17
CA GLU A 163 13.21 -0.42 -8.15
C GLU A 163 13.96 0.91 -8.05
N VAL A 164 14.18 1.41 -6.83
CA VAL A 164 14.94 2.63 -6.57
C VAL A 164 16.40 2.47 -6.98
N LEU A 165 17.03 1.33 -6.63
CA LEU A 165 18.42 1.06 -6.98
C LEU A 165 18.64 0.94 -8.49
N THR A 166 17.74 0.23 -9.19
CA THR A 166 17.78 0.11 -10.65
C THR A 166 17.50 1.46 -11.33
N GLY A 167 16.55 2.25 -10.80
CA GLY A 167 16.28 3.61 -11.25
C GLY A 167 17.49 4.53 -11.11
N PHE A 168 18.18 4.51 -9.97
CA PHE A 168 19.42 5.26 -9.78
C PHE A 168 20.53 4.82 -10.73
N ALA A 169 20.67 3.52 -10.99
CA ALA A 169 21.67 3.03 -11.95
C ALA A 169 21.39 3.52 -13.39
N LEU A 170 20.12 3.56 -13.79
CA LEU A 170 19.72 4.11 -15.09
C LEU A 170 19.90 5.64 -15.15
N TYR A 171 19.62 6.34 -14.05
CA TYR A 171 19.83 7.79 -13.96
C TYR A 171 21.32 8.17 -14.00
N ALA A 172 22.17 7.40 -13.32
CA ALA A 172 23.62 7.59 -13.29
C ALA A 172 24.30 7.47 -14.67
N MET A 173 23.61 6.91 -15.68
CA MET A 173 24.13 6.91 -17.05
C MET A 173 24.28 8.33 -17.63
N ALA A 174 23.50 9.30 -17.14
CA ALA A 174 23.58 10.69 -17.60
C ALA A 174 24.85 11.40 -17.09
N ASP A 175 25.30 11.05 -15.88
CA ASP A 175 26.56 11.53 -15.31
C ASP A 175 27.23 10.40 -14.51
N PRO A 176 28.04 9.55 -15.18
CA PRO A 176 28.70 8.41 -14.56
C PRO A 176 29.75 8.79 -13.51
N THR A 177 30.28 10.00 -13.56
CA THR A 177 31.30 10.52 -12.63
C THR A 177 30.71 11.23 -11.42
N GLY A 178 29.40 11.50 -11.45
CA GLY A 178 28.70 12.20 -10.39
C GLY A 178 28.47 11.36 -9.13
N PRO A 179 27.81 11.94 -8.11
CA PRO A 179 27.57 11.30 -6.81
C PRO A 179 26.81 9.97 -6.85
N LEU A 180 26.07 9.71 -7.93
CA LEU A 180 25.30 8.47 -8.15
C LEU A 180 26.03 7.45 -9.03
N GLY A 181 27.25 7.74 -9.48
CA GLY A 181 28.05 6.84 -10.33
C GLY A 181 28.26 5.45 -9.73
N TRP A 182 28.27 5.34 -8.40
CA TRP A 182 28.34 4.05 -7.69
C TRP A 182 27.21 3.09 -8.08
N ALA A 183 26.02 3.61 -8.41
CA ALA A 183 24.87 2.77 -8.77
C ALA A 183 25.11 2.02 -10.08
N LEU A 184 26.00 2.52 -10.94
CA LEU A 184 26.40 1.85 -12.18
C LEU A 184 27.15 0.53 -11.91
N LEU A 185 27.71 0.32 -10.71
CA LEU A 185 28.30 -0.96 -10.29
C LEU A 185 27.28 -2.11 -10.28
N LEU A 186 25.99 -1.80 -10.20
CA LEU A 186 24.94 -2.82 -10.34
C LEU A 186 24.94 -3.41 -11.76
N SER A 187 25.36 -2.66 -12.77
CA SER A 187 25.29 -3.09 -14.17
C SER A 187 26.24 -4.24 -14.47
N SER A 188 27.39 -4.31 -13.81
CA SER A 188 28.32 -5.43 -13.97
C SER A 188 27.76 -6.74 -13.41
N LYS A 189 26.77 -6.69 -12.50
CA LYS A 189 26.16 -7.87 -11.88
C LYS A 189 24.92 -8.39 -12.62
N PHE A 190 24.25 -7.54 -13.40
CA PHE A 190 22.96 -7.86 -14.03
C PHE A 190 23.03 -7.82 -15.56
N ALA A 191 24.08 -8.39 -16.16
CA ALA A 191 24.24 -8.44 -17.62
C ALA A 191 24.21 -7.05 -18.31
N GLY A 192 24.76 -6.03 -17.64
CA GLY A 192 24.85 -4.66 -18.13
C GLY A 192 23.60 -3.81 -17.90
N ILE A 193 23.57 -2.64 -18.53
CA ILE A 193 22.46 -1.68 -18.44
C ILE A 193 21.13 -2.28 -18.94
N GLN A 194 21.17 -3.17 -19.93
CA GLN A 194 19.96 -3.77 -20.47
C GLN A 194 19.27 -4.69 -19.47
N GLY A 195 20.02 -5.48 -18.70
CA GLY A 195 19.42 -6.28 -17.64
C GLY A 195 18.87 -5.41 -16.50
N ILE A 196 19.53 -4.31 -16.13
CA ILE A 196 18.96 -3.33 -15.18
C ILE A 196 17.62 -2.79 -15.69
N ARG A 197 17.56 -2.37 -16.96
CA ARG A 197 16.33 -1.86 -17.57
C ARG A 197 15.22 -2.92 -17.58
N TRP A 198 15.57 -4.17 -17.88
CA TRP A 198 14.63 -5.29 -17.85
C TRP A 198 14.10 -5.53 -16.43
N ILE A 199 14.96 -5.58 -15.41
CA ILE A 199 14.56 -5.73 -14.01
C ILE A 199 13.63 -4.59 -13.59
N HIS A 200 14.01 -3.34 -13.87
CA HIS A 200 13.19 -2.15 -13.56
C HIS A 200 11.80 -2.27 -14.20
N HIS A 201 11.73 -2.63 -15.48
CA HIS A 201 10.46 -2.79 -16.17
C HIS A 201 9.61 -3.95 -15.62
N VAL A 202 10.22 -5.09 -15.28
CA VAL A 202 9.51 -6.23 -14.70
C VAL A 202 8.93 -5.87 -13.32
N ILE A 203 9.69 -5.15 -12.49
CA ILE A 203 9.21 -4.69 -11.19
C ILE A 203 8.06 -3.69 -11.35
N THR A 204 8.11 -2.80 -12.34
CA THR A 204 6.96 -1.93 -12.66
C THR A 204 5.68 -2.76 -12.87
N TRP A 205 5.73 -3.91 -13.55
CA TRP A 205 4.57 -4.80 -13.70
C TRP A 205 4.09 -5.42 -12.39
N VAL A 206 5.00 -5.73 -11.47
CA VAL A 206 4.64 -6.19 -10.12
C VAL A 206 3.82 -5.10 -9.41
N PHE A 207 4.21 -3.83 -9.49
CA PHE A 207 3.44 -2.72 -8.92
C PHE A 207 2.06 -2.57 -9.57
N ILE A 208 1.98 -2.72 -10.89
CA ILE A 208 0.70 -2.63 -11.63
C ILE A 208 -0.28 -3.73 -11.20
N ILE A 209 0.20 -4.94 -10.90
CA ILE A 209 -0.65 -6.02 -10.40
C ILE A 209 -1.00 -5.80 -8.92
N PHE A 210 -0.01 -5.37 -8.13
CA PHE A 210 -0.17 -5.15 -6.69
C PHE A 210 -1.19 -4.06 -6.36
N ILE A 211 -1.17 -2.91 -7.06
CA ILE A 211 -2.02 -1.76 -6.71
C ILE A 211 -3.53 -2.10 -6.78
N PRO A 212 -4.07 -2.64 -7.87
CA PRO A 212 -5.47 -3.04 -7.94
C PRO A 212 -5.81 -4.14 -6.94
N ALA A 213 -4.94 -5.13 -6.75
CA ALA A 213 -5.14 -6.19 -5.78
C ALA A 213 -5.21 -5.64 -4.34
N HIS A 214 -4.31 -4.72 -4.00
CA HIS A 214 -4.27 -4.03 -2.71
C HIS A 214 -5.55 -3.23 -2.46
N ILE A 215 -6.00 -2.44 -3.44
CA ILE A 215 -7.25 -1.67 -3.36
C ILE A 215 -8.45 -2.62 -3.21
N TYR A 216 -8.50 -3.69 -4.00
CA TYR A 216 -9.59 -4.68 -3.92
C TYR A 216 -9.66 -5.35 -2.55
N LEU A 217 -8.53 -5.81 -2.01
CA LEU A 217 -8.50 -6.47 -0.71
C LEU A 217 -8.88 -5.51 0.42
N ALA A 218 -8.42 -4.26 0.37
CA ALA A 218 -8.80 -3.23 1.34
C ALA A 218 -10.30 -2.90 1.27
N ALA A 219 -10.84 -2.74 0.06
CA ALA A 219 -12.26 -2.50 -0.14
C ALA A 219 -13.12 -3.70 0.27
N ARG A 220 -12.67 -4.93 -0.06
CA ARG A 220 -13.35 -6.17 0.34
C ARG A 220 -13.41 -6.30 1.86
N ALA A 221 -12.30 -6.05 2.56
CA ALA A 221 -12.27 -6.07 4.02
C ALA A 221 -13.25 -5.04 4.62
N ASP A 222 -13.36 -3.85 4.03
CA ASP A 222 -14.29 -2.83 4.51
C ASP A 222 -15.75 -3.17 4.22
N VAL A 223 -16.06 -3.79 3.08
CA VAL A 223 -17.43 -4.13 2.68
C VAL A 223 -17.94 -5.40 3.36
N TRP A 224 -17.13 -6.45 3.45
CA TRP A 224 -17.54 -7.73 4.03
C TRP A 224 -17.25 -7.83 5.52
N GLU A 225 -16.04 -7.48 5.94
CA GLU A 225 -15.59 -7.61 7.32
C GLU A 225 -15.95 -6.36 8.15
N HIS A 226 -16.39 -5.28 7.49
CA HIS A 226 -16.76 -4.01 8.12
C HIS A 226 -15.62 -3.43 8.96
N GLY A 227 -14.38 -3.68 8.51
CA GLY A 227 -13.17 -3.40 9.26
C GLY A 227 -12.74 -1.93 9.24
N GLY A 228 -13.35 -1.04 8.45
CA GLY A 228 -13.01 0.39 8.41
C GLY A 228 -11.54 0.70 8.10
N THR A 229 -10.84 -0.20 7.43
CA THR A 229 -9.43 -0.15 7.04
C THR A 229 -9.17 0.99 6.05
N VAL A 230 -10.01 1.14 5.03
CA VAL A 230 -9.92 2.24 4.04
C VAL A 230 -10.22 3.57 4.73
N SER A 231 -11.24 3.61 5.59
CA SER A 231 -11.52 4.81 6.38
C SER A 231 -10.35 5.18 7.29
N SER A 232 -9.65 4.19 7.85
CA SER A 232 -8.53 4.43 8.76
C SER A 232 -7.31 5.06 8.07
N ILE A 233 -6.99 4.73 6.82
CA ILE A 233 -5.86 5.37 6.13
C ILE A 233 -6.16 6.83 5.74
N VAL A 234 -7.44 7.23 5.75
CA VAL A 234 -7.86 8.62 5.53
C VAL A 234 -7.99 9.37 6.86
N SER A 235 -8.68 8.79 7.85
CA SER A 235 -9.05 9.43 9.12
C SER A 235 -8.07 9.21 10.27
N GLY A 236 -7.22 8.19 10.18
CA GLY A 236 -6.21 7.81 11.17
C GLY A 236 -6.68 6.74 12.17
N GLY A 237 -7.97 6.44 12.23
CA GLY A 237 -8.50 5.44 13.15
C GLY A 237 -9.74 4.74 12.62
N ARG A 238 -10.25 3.78 13.40
CA ARG A 238 -11.49 3.08 13.10
C ARG A 238 -12.29 2.78 14.37
N PHE A 239 -13.60 2.58 14.19
CA PHE A 239 -14.46 2.06 15.24
C PHE A 239 -14.38 0.54 15.30
N VAL A 240 -14.21 0.01 16.50
CA VAL A 240 -14.03 -1.41 16.76
C VAL A 240 -15.03 -1.85 17.84
N PRO A 241 -15.72 -2.99 17.68
CA PRO A 241 -16.60 -3.52 18.73
C PRO A 241 -15.81 -3.81 20.02
N LYS A 242 -16.36 -3.44 21.18
CA LYS A 242 -15.67 -3.64 22.48
C LYS A 242 -15.64 -5.11 22.94
N ASP A 243 -16.54 -5.93 22.44
CA ASP A 243 -16.71 -7.36 22.75
C ASP A 243 -15.75 -8.28 21.98
N MET A 244 -15.03 -7.73 21.00
CA MET A 244 -14.11 -8.49 20.14
C MET A 244 -12.68 -8.44 20.71
N HIS A 245 -12.08 -9.62 20.95
CA HIS A 245 -10.68 -9.72 21.40
C HIS A 245 -9.72 -9.75 20.19
N PHE A 246 -8.75 -8.83 20.19
CA PHE A 246 -7.71 -8.75 19.16
C PHE A 246 -6.39 -9.32 19.67
N VAL A 247 -5.66 -10.01 18.81
CA VAL A 247 -4.41 -10.72 19.16
C VAL A 247 -3.25 -9.75 19.47
N ASP A 248 -3.33 -8.52 18.95
CA ASP A 248 -2.30 -7.47 18.98
C ASP A 248 -2.69 -6.24 19.82
N GLU A 249 -3.73 -6.38 20.65
CA GLU A 249 -4.16 -5.33 21.58
C GLU A 249 -3.13 -5.05 22.68
#